data_AF-A0A8T2HUM2-F1
#
_entry.id   AF-A0A8T2HUM2-F1
#
_cell.length_a   1.000
_cell.length_b   1.000
_cell.length_c   1.000
_cell.angle_alpha   90.00
_cell.angle_beta   90.00
_cell.angle_gamma   90.00
#
_symmetry.space_group_name_H-M   'P 1'
#
loop_
_entity.id
_entity.type
_entity.pdbx_description
1 polymer ?
#
loop_
_entity_poly.entity_id
_entity_poly.type
_entity_poly.pdbx_seq_one_letter_code
_entity_poly.pdbx_strand_id
1 'polypeptide(L)'
;MDAKKDLERQLKANCEAFIMAVTKLTVDPALTFLTKVTSIRVALGDGPDQKPLREHAFAAPERIIEVAASVNASLNGPLPEAAAALKAYLPAEQTRAALFKPIRSNVVEAHTQLIGLLQGEYSAEEVAAAALPNEEQLEAMLDSMA
;
A
#
# COMPACT_ATOMS: atom_id res chain seq x y z
N MET A 1 25.52 -14.10 30.77
CA MET A 1 24.16 -13.70 30.35
C MET A 1 24.31 -12.44 29.52
N ASP A 2 23.85 -12.50 28.27
CA ASP A 2 24.10 -11.49 27.25
C ASP A 2 22.89 -10.56 27.12
N ALA A 3 22.53 -9.89 28.22
CA ALA A 3 21.31 -9.07 28.32
C ALA A 3 21.28 -7.94 27.28
N LYS A 4 22.46 -7.41 26.93
CA LYS A 4 22.62 -6.42 25.86
C LYS A 4 22.24 -7.02 24.50
N LYS A 5 22.77 -8.19 24.15
CA LYS A 5 22.45 -8.86 22.88
C LYS A 5 20.98 -9.24 22.77
N ASP A 6 20.37 -9.66 23.88
CA ASP A 6 18.95 -9.97 23.90
C ASP A 6 18.09 -8.71 23.70
N LEU A 7 18.46 -7.60 24.34
CA LEU A 7 17.81 -6.30 24.14
C LEU A 7 17.90 -5.83 22.69
N GLU A 8 19.09 -5.90 22.07
CA GLU A 8 19.30 -5.53 20.66
C GLU A 8 18.45 -6.39 19.71
N ARG A 9 18.35 -7.70 20.00
CA ARG A 9 17.52 -8.62 19.24
C ARG A 9 16.03 -8.26 19.35
N GLN A 10 15.54 -8.00 20.56
CA GLN A 10 14.15 -7.62 20.78
C GLN A 10 13.81 -6.28 20.14
N LEU A 11 14.70 -5.29 20.23
CA LEU A 11 14.54 -3.99 19.58
C LEU A 11 14.38 -4.17 18.07
N LYS A 12 15.30 -4.92 17.43
CA LYS A 12 15.22 -5.17 15.99
C LYS A 12 13.90 -5.85 15.60
N ALA A 13 13.49 -6.89 16.33
CA ALA A 13 12.25 -7.60 16.06
C ALA A 13 11.02 -6.69 16.17
N ASN A 14 10.98 -5.80 17.17
CA ASN A 14 9.89 -4.84 17.35
C ASN A 14 9.86 -3.79 16.24
N CYS A 15 11.02 -3.32 15.77
CA CYS A 15 11.11 -2.42 14.62
C CYS A 15 10.58 -3.08 13.34
N GLU A 16 10.98 -4.33 13.07
CA GLU A 16 10.51 -5.10 11.92
C GLU A 16 8.99 -5.36 11.99
N ALA A 17 8.47 -5.71 13.17
CA ALA A 17 7.05 -5.90 13.39
C ALA A 17 6.25 -4.61 13.18
N PHE A 18 6.76 -3.47 13.66
CA PHE A 18 6.15 -2.16 13.43
C PHE A 18 6.09 -1.83 11.93
N ILE A 19 7.21 -1.95 11.21
CA ILE A 19 7.28 -1.71 9.77
C ILE A 19 6.25 -2.56 9.03
N MET A 20 6.19 -3.85 9.35
CA MET A 20 5.27 -4.80 8.72
C MET A 20 3.81 -4.45 9.02
N ALA A 21 3.49 -4.11 10.27
CA ALA A 21 2.13 -3.78 10.69
C ALA A 21 1.62 -2.51 9.99
N VAL A 22 2.41 -1.43 9.99
CA VAL A 22 2.03 -0.16 9.34
C VAL A 22 1.95 -0.34 7.83
N THR A 23 2.94 -1.01 7.22
CA THR A 23 2.89 -1.35 5.80
C THR A 23 1.59 -2.07 5.47
N LYS A 24 1.30 -3.17 6.18
CA LYS A 24 0.11 -3.98 5.94
C LYS A 24 -1.16 -3.14 6.05
N LEU A 25 -1.37 -2.41 7.16
CA LEU A 25 -2.56 -1.57 7.32
C LEU A 25 -2.75 -0.55 6.18
N THR A 26 -1.64 -0.09 5.61
CA THR A 26 -1.68 0.90 4.53
C THR A 26 -1.98 0.26 3.18
N VAL A 27 -1.34 -0.87 2.85
CA VAL A 27 -1.40 -1.46 1.50
C VAL A 27 -2.39 -2.62 1.36
N ASP A 28 -2.96 -3.12 2.45
CA ASP A 28 -3.88 -4.28 2.45
C ASP A 28 -5.06 -4.14 1.48
N PRO A 29 -5.74 -2.98 1.34
CA PRO A 29 -6.81 -2.83 0.35
C PRO A 29 -6.33 -3.02 -1.09
N ALA A 30 -5.15 -2.47 -1.43
CA ALA A 30 -4.56 -2.61 -2.76
C ALA A 30 -4.12 -4.06 -3.02
N LEU A 31 -3.39 -4.66 -2.07
CA LEU A 31 -2.89 -6.03 -2.20
C LEU A 31 -4.02 -7.06 -2.25
N THR A 32 -5.11 -6.85 -1.50
CA THR A 32 -6.29 -7.72 -1.54
C THR A 32 -6.90 -7.74 -2.94
N PHE A 33 -7.05 -6.57 -3.55
CA PHE A 33 -7.55 -6.49 -4.92
C PHE A 33 -6.60 -7.15 -5.92
N LEU A 34 -5.30 -6.79 -5.88
CA LEU A 34 -4.27 -7.36 -6.75
C LEU A 34 -4.20 -8.88 -6.64
N THR A 35 -4.22 -9.42 -5.43
CA THR A 35 -4.21 -10.87 -5.18
C THR A 35 -5.43 -11.55 -5.79
N LYS A 36 -6.61 -10.92 -5.69
CA LYS A 36 -7.84 -11.44 -6.29
C LYS A 36 -7.76 -11.46 -7.82
N VAL A 37 -7.20 -10.42 -8.43
CA VAL A 37 -6.95 -10.33 -9.87
C VAL A 37 -5.99 -11.43 -10.31
N THR A 38 -4.84 -11.57 -9.65
CA THR A 38 -3.86 -12.62 -9.93
C THR A 38 -4.48 -14.02 -9.81
N SER A 39 -5.26 -14.27 -8.75
CA SER A 39 -5.90 -15.58 -8.53
C SER A 39 -6.86 -15.94 -9.67
N ILE A 40 -7.65 -14.97 -10.15
CA ILE A 40 -8.56 -15.18 -11.28
C ILE A 40 -7.81 -15.44 -12.58
N ARG A 41 -6.74 -14.66 -12.86
CA ARG A 41 -5.90 -14.88 -14.04
C ARG A 41 -5.25 -16.26 -14.05
N VAL A 42 -4.74 -16.71 -12.90
CA VAL A 42 -4.17 -18.06 -12.73
C VAL A 42 -5.23 -19.14 -12.94
N ALA A 43 -6.43 -18.96 -12.38
CA ALA A 43 -7.51 -19.94 -12.48
C ALA A 43 -8.06 -20.09 -13.91
N LEU A 44 -8.12 -19.00 -14.66
CA LEU A 44 -8.66 -18.97 -16.03
C LEU A 44 -7.61 -19.25 -17.11
N GLY A 45 -6.32 -19.05 -16.80
CA GLY A 45 -5.21 -19.16 -17.74
C GLY A 45 -5.17 -18.01 -18.76
N ASP A 46 -4.01 -17.78 -19.39
CA ASP A 46 -3.86 -16.76 -20.45
C ASP A 46 -4.32 -17.35 -21.79
N GLY A 47 -5.62 -17.25 -22.06
CA GLY A 47 -6.25 -17.69 -23.31
C GLY A 47 -6.96 -16.54 -24.03
N PRO A 48 -7.14 -16.62 -25.36
CA PRO A 48 -7.81 -15.59 -26.16
C PRO A 48 -9.30 -15.41 -25.82
N ASP A 49 -9.92 -16.38 -25.14
CA ASP A 49 -11.33 -16.34 -24.72
C ASP A 49 -11.52 -15.77 -23.29
N GLN A 50 -10.48 -15.21 -22.68
CA GLN A 50 -10.59 -14.69 -21.32
C GLN A 50 -11.42 -13.40 -21.30
N LYS A 51 -12.43 -13.38 -20.43
CA LYS A 51 -13.28 -12.21 -20.20
C LYS A 51 -12.42 -11.04 -19.69
N PRO A 52 -12.57 -9.81 -20.21
CA PRO A 52 -11.88 -8.64 -19.68
C PRO A 52 -12.09 -8.47 -18.17
N LEU A 53 -11.07 -8.00 -17.44
CA LEU A 53 -11.13 -7.89 -15.98
C LEU A 53 -12.36 -7.09 -15.51
N ARG A 54 -12.66 -5.98 -16.19
CA ARG A 54 -13.80 -5.10 -15.91
C ARG A 54 -15.17 -5.78 -15.98
N GLU A 55 -15.26 -6.94 -16.63
CA GLU A 55 -16.52 -7.69 -16.73
C GLU A 55 -16.69 -8.70 -15.59
N HIS A 56 -15.68 -8.87 -14.71
CA HIS A 56 -15.83 -9.64 -13.47
C HIS A 56 -16.52 -8.78 -12.41
N ALA A 57 -17.53 -9.34 -11.71
CA ALA A 57 -18.32 -8.58 -10.74
C ALA A 57 -17.52 -7.93 -9.59
N PHE A 58 -16.34 -8.47 -9.24
CA PHE A 58 -15.48 -7.89 -8.21
C PHE A 58 -14.61 -6.73 -8.70
N ALA A 59 -14.53 -6.56 -10.02
CA ALA A 59 -13.68 -5.63 -10.74
C ALA A 59 -14.52 -4.78 -11.70
N ALA A 60 -15.83 -4.68 -11.47
CA ALA A 60 -16.68 -3.71 -12.17
C ALA A 60 -16.22 -2.28 -11.85
N PRO A 61 -16.48 -1.29 -12.71
CA PRO A 61 -16.08 0.10 -12.50
C PRO A 61 -16.50 0.70 -11.14
N GLU A 62 -17.65 0.30 -10.61
CA GLU A 62 -18.09 0.76 -9.29
C GLU A 62 -17.23 0.18 -8.17
N ARG A 63 -16.71 -1.05 -8.36
CA ARG A 63 -15.83 -1.69 -7.36
C ARG A 63 -14.44 -1.11 -7.34
N ILE A 64 -13.91 -0.61 -8.45
CA ILE A 64 -12.60 0.08 -8.41
C ILE A 64 -12.67 1.36 -7.59
N ILE A 65 -13.81 2.07 -7.61
CA ILE A 65 -14.03 3.29 -6.82
C ILE A 65 -14.00 2.95 -5.33
N GLU A 66 -14.65 1.87 -4.92
CA GLU A 66 -14.62 1.42 -3.52
C GLU A 66 -13.23 0.95 -3.05
N VAL A 67 -12.51 0.22 -3.92
CA VAL A 67 -11.13 -0.20 -3.65
C VAL A 67 -10.24 1.04 -3.48
N ALA A 68 -10.35 2.01 -4.38
CA ALA A 68 -9.60 3.26 -4.31
C ALA A 68 -9.97 4.09 -3.08
N ALA A 69 -11.26 4.17 -2.71
CA ALA A 69 -11.69 4.82 -1.48
C ALA A 69 -11.06 4.16 -0.24
N SER A 70 -10.95 2.83 -0.22
CA SER A 70 -10.32 2.09 0.87
C SER A 70 -8.81 2.35 0.94
N VAL A 71 -8.13 2.40 -0.21
CA VAL A 71 -6.71 2.78 -0.31
C VAL A 71 -6.51 4.21 0.18
N ASN A 72 -7.33 5.15 -0.26
CA ASN A 72 -7.27 6.55 0.17
C ASN A 72 -7.52 6.70 1.67
N ALA A 73 -8.45 5.93 2.26
CA ALA A 73 -8.67 5.92 3.70
C ALA A 73 -7.43 5.42 4.46
N SER A 74 -6.79 4.36 3.98
CA SER A 74 -5.53 3.84 4.55
C SER A 74 -4.37 4.84 4.44
N LEU A 75 -4.27 5.56 3.32
CA LEU A 75 -3.24 6.60 3.10
C LEU A 75 -3.44 7.85 3.96
N ASN A 76 -4.69 8.20 4.28
CA ASN A 76 -5.02 9.43 5.02
C ASN A 76 -5.27 9.23 6.52
N GLY A 77 -5.36 7.98 7.00
CA GLY A 77 -5.56 7.68 8.42
C GLY A 77 -4.36 6.95 9.04
N PRO A 78 -4.32 5.60 8.94
CA PRO A 78 -3.30 4.77 9.61
C PRO A 78 -1.84 5.19 9.34
N LEU A 79 -1.52 5.56 8.10
CA LEU A 79 -0.15 5.92 7.73
C LEU A 79 0.32 7.24 8.38
N PRO A 80 -0.42 8.37 8.25
CA PRO A 80 -0.12 9.60 8.98
C PRO A 80 -0.08 9.43 10.49
N GLU A 81 -1.00 8.62 11.06
CA GLU A 81 -1.03 8.34 12.50
C GLU A 81 0.25 7.63 12.97
N ALA A 82 0.73 6.64 12.20
CA ALA A 82 1.99 5.96 12.48
C ALA A 82 3.20 6.91 12.37
N ALA A 83 3.23 7.78 11.35
CA ALA A 83 4.28 8.78 11.20
C ALA A 83 4.30 9.80 12.36
N ALA A 84 3.13 10.26 12.79
CA ALA A 84 3.00 11.13 13.95
C ALA A 84 3.48 10.44 15.24
N ALA A 85 3.17 9.16 15.43
CA ALA A 85 3.66 8.38 16.56
C ALA A 85 5.20 8.26 16.54
N LEU A 86 5.81 7.98 15.38
CA LEU A 86 7.27 7.98 15.24
C LEU A 86 7.87 9.33 15.64
N LYS A 87 7.28 10.45 15.20
CA LYS A 87 7.71 11.81 15.58
C LYS A 87 7.59 12.08 17.08
N ALA A 88 6.53 11.60 17.72
CA ALA A 88 6.30 11.80 19.16
C ALA A 88 7.29 11.02 20.04
N TYR A 89 7.65 9.79 19.67
CA TYR A 89 8.47 8.91 20.51
C TYR A 89 9.95 8.85 20.12
N LEU A 90 10.30 9.19 18.89
CA LEU A 90 11.67 9.10 18.37
C LEU A 90 12.17 10.48 17.95
N PRO A 91 12.97 11.17 18.78
CA PRO A 91 13.41 12.54 18.49
C PRO A 91 14.44 12.60 17.34
N ALA A 92 15.23 11.54 17.15
CA ALA A 92 16.24 11.47 16.11
C ALA A 92 15.60 11.18 14.74
N GLU A 93 15.75 12.12 13.81
CA GLU A 93 15.27 12.00 12.43
C GLU A 93 15.82 10.75 11.73
N GLN A 94 17.10 10.46 11.91
CA GLN A 94 17.73 9.28 11.33
C GLN A 94 17.05 7.98 11.79
N THR A 95 16.63 7.90 13.06
CA THR A 95 15.93 6.73 13.60
C THR A 95 14.53 6.61 13.03
N ARG A 96 13.79 7.73 12.91
CA ARG A 96 12.48 7.73 12.23
C ARG A 96 12.60 7.31 10.78
N ALA A 97 13.56 7.87 10.06
CA ALA A 97 13.82 7.56 8.65
C ALA A 97 14.19 6.08 8.45
N ALA A 98 14.92 5.47 9.38
CA ALA A 98 15.24 4.04 9.32
C ALA A 98 13.99 3.14 9.39
N LEU A 99 12.93 3.59 10.08
CA LEU A 99 11.65 2.88 10.18
C LEU A 99 10.70 3.25 9.04
N PHE A 100 10.66 4.52 8.64
CA PHE A 100 9.70 5.01 7.67
C PHE A 100 10.09 4.72 6.22
N LYS A 101 11.38 4.68 5.86
CA LYS A 101 11.82 4.39 4.49
C LYS A 101 11.31 3.05 3.93
N PRO A 102 11.38 1.92 4.68
CA PRO A 102 10.79 0.66 4.22
C PRO A 102 9.27 0.74 4.03
N ILE A 103 8.56 1.46 4.91
CA ILE A 103 7.12 1.67 4.80
C ILE A 103 6.81 2.46 3.51
N ARG A 104 7.49 3.59 3.30
CA ARG A 104 7.37 4.42 2.08
C ARG A 104 7.55 3.57 0.83
N SER A 105 8.65 2.82 0.76
CA SER A 105 8.98 1.98 -0.41
C SER A 105 7.86 1.01 -0.75
N ASN A 106 7.33 0.30 0.27
CA ASN A 106 6.28 -0.68 0.06
C ASN A 106 4.94 -0.03 -0.32
N VAL A 107 4.62 1.13 0.24
CA VAL A 107 3.41 1.90 -0.13
C VAL A 107 3.47 2.35 -1.58
N VAL A 108 4.61 2.94 -2.00
CA VAL A 108 4.82 3.37 -3.39
C VAL A 108 4.72 2.19 -4.33
N GLU A 109 5.39 1.08 -4.03
CA GLU A 109 5.34 -0.12 -4.88
C GLU A 109 3.93 -0.66 -5.05
N ALA A 110 3.19 -0.90 -3.96
CA ALA A 110 1.83 -1.43 -4.02
C ALA A 110 0.86 -0.49 -4.76
N HIS A 111 1.02 0.82 -4.57
CA HIS A 111 0.21 1.82 -5.21
C HIS A 111 0.51 1.91 -6.72
N THR A 112 1.77 1.87 -7.12
CA THR A 112 2.19 1.83 -8.53
C THR A 112 1.67 0.58 -9.23
N GLN A 113 1.72 -0.58 -8.58
CA GLN A 113 1.15 -1.81 -9.13
C GLN A 113 -0.36 -1.71 -9.34
N LEU A 114 -1.09 -1.11 -8.38
CA LEU A 114 -2.53 -0.89 -8.50
C LEU A 114 -2.85 0.07 -9.65
N ILE A 115 -2.20 1.23 -9.74
CA ILE A 115 -2.43 2.19 -10.82
C ILE A 115 -2.10 1.57 -12.18
N GLY A 116 -0.97 0.87 -12.30
CA GLY A 116 -0.58 0.22 -13.54
C GLY A 116 -1.60 -0.82 -14.00
N LEU A 117 -2.17 -1.60 -13.08
CA LEU A 117 -3.27 -2.50 -13.39
C LEU A 117 -4.51 -1.73 -13.86
N LEU A 118 -4.92 -0.69 -13.14
CA LEU A 118 -6.13 0.07 -13.48
C LEU A 118 -6.01 0.76 -14.85
N GLN A 119 -4.85 1.34 -15.16
CA GLN A 119 -4.59 1.96 -16.47
C GLN A 119 -4.55 0.96 -17.63
N GLY A 120 -4.22 -0.31 -17.36
CA GLY A 120 -4.22 -1.37 -18.37
C GLY A 120 -5.60 -1.96 -18.68
N GLU A 121 -6.53 -1.90 -17.72
CA GLU A 121 -7.79 -2.66 -17.78
C GLU A 121 -9.06 -1.80 -17.93
N TYR A 122 -8.97 -0.51 -17.55
CA TYR A 122 -10.09 0.43 -17.50
C TYR A 122 -9.82 1.67 -18.35
N SER A 123 -10.88 2.39 -18.68
CA SER A 123 -10.79 3.67 -19.39
C SER A 123 -10.20 4.78 -18.52
N ALA A 124 -9.67 5.83 -19.15
CA ALA A 124 -9.13 6.98 -18.43
C ALA A 124 -10.17 7.68 -17.54
N GLU A 125 -11.44 7.67 -17.94
CA GLU A 125 -12.54 8.24 -17.15
C GLU A 125 -12.83 7.44 -15.87
N GLU A 126 -12.85 6.11 -15.99
CA GLU A 126 -13.04 5.21 -14.84
C GLU A 126 -11.86 5.30 -13.86
N VAL A 127 -10.63 5.35 -14.37
CA VAL A 127 -9.43 5.55 -13.53
C VAL A 127 -9.46 6.91 -12.84
N ALA A 128 -9.87 7.97 -13.54
CA ALA A 128 -10.00 9.31 -12.95
C ALA A 128 -11.10 9.34 -11.86
N ALA A 129 -12.22 8.64 -12.06
CA ALA A 129 -13.31 8.55 -11.10
C ALA A 129 -12.92 7.83 -9.80
N ALA A 130 -11.94 6.93 -9.86
CA ALA A 130 -11.39 6.26 -8.67
C ALA A 130 -10.63 7.23 -7.72
N ALA A 131 -10.20 8.40 -8.23
CA ALA A 131 -9.57 9.45 -7.44
C ALA A 131 -8.38 8.99 -6.57
N LEU A 132 -7.56 8.06 -7.10
CA LEU A 132 -6.27 7.73 -6.50
C LEU A 132 -5.28 8.88 -6.73
N PRO A 133 -4.39 9.19 -5.76
CA PRO A 133 -3.34 10.15 -5.99
C PRO A 133 -2.46 9.68 -7.14
N ASN A 134 -1.91 10.58 -7.94
CA ASN A 134 -0.85 10.22 -8.87
C ASN A 134 0.50 10.06 -8.13
N GLU A 135 1.55 9.67 -8.85
CA GLU A 135 2.88 9.46 -8.28
C GLU A 135 3.40 10.71 -7.54
N GLU A 136 3.29 11.90 -8.16
CA GLU A 136 3.74 13.16 -7.56
C GLU A 136 2.96 13.50 -6.27
N GLN A 137 1.64 13.30 -6.28
CA GLN A 137 0.79 13.53 -5.11
C GLN A 137 1.11 12.55 -3.98
N LEU A 138 1.32 11.26 -4.30
CA LEU A 138 1.69 10.26 -3.30
C LEU A 138 3.05 10.58 -2.67
N GLU A 139 4.04 10.93 -3.49
CA GLU A 139 5.38 11.29 -2.99
C GLU A 139 5.33 12.54 -2.11
N ALA A 140 4.58 13.58 -2.51
CA ALA A 140 4.40 14.77 -1.69
C ALA A 140 3.71 14.47 -0.35
N MET A 141 2.70 13.59 -0.35
CA MET A 141 2.06 13.11 0.88
C MET A 141 3.08 12.41 1.78
N LEU A 142 3.87 11.49 1.24
CA LEU A 142 4.87 10.72 2.00
C LEU A 142 6.01 11.58 2.53
N ASP A 143 6.49 12.55 1.75
CA ASP A 143 7.56 13.47 2.17
C ASP A 143 7.09 14.38 3.32
N SER A 144 5.81 14.75 3.36
CA SER A 144 5.26 15.51 4.50
C SER A 144 5.25 14.73 5.82
N MET A 145 5.31 13.39 5.74
CA MET A 145 5.25 12.49 6.89
C MET A 145 6.64 12.15 7.48
N ALA A 146 7.71 12.35 6.72
CA ALA A 146 9.10 12.11 7.14
C ALA A 146 9.53 12.98 8.33
#